data_AF-A0A811KT21-F1
#
_entry.id   AF-A0A811KT21-F1
#
_cell.length_a   1.000
_cell.length_b   1.000
_cell.length_c   1.000
_cell.angle_alpha   90.00
_cell.angle_beta   90.00
_cell.angle_gamma   90.00
#
_symmetry.space_group_name_H-M   'P 1'
#
loop_
_entity.id
_entity.type
_entity.pdbx_description
1 polymer ?
#
loop_
_entity_poly.entity_id
_entity_poly.type
_entity_poly.pdbx_seq_one_letter_code
_entity_poly.pdbx_strand_id
1 'polypeptide(L)'
;MGVYVSEKDVPSDELLRFYWIYKNFTITVTIIMVFFTIFVMVTSTTRNISKYRWYIVHSLLWSLFSDIMGYLVGPVLLFPFSCYFSVNSIIQTDLQKIVFLIVGVTAMLGKNISVMFQFEHLYVKSQSVVSVYQKWFGDVPVRIEVLARGAMLVVVFVGIEVPLIFALPNQPQQLKIYSNQDRVISYLAQKYPSMTCVSSTPNISKPMMPTFLLMNMIAIIFSAMLFHMHLSIRRNSLNVQTYRLQMMLFWSLAAQMAAMYLLIILPFIFGIAWILLGVARSPTLAVICFCFFFLHTSVNCLLVLYFIKPYRDFIKGHIPAFRRESGITRSVTPMASIMARPYPSKV
;
A
#
# COMPACT_ATOMS: atom_id res chain seq x y z
N MET A 1 -3.40 -20.39 29.90
CA MET A 1 -3.24 -21.71 29.27
C MET A 1 -2.76 -21.46 27.84
N GLY A 2 -1.70 -22.12 27.38
CA GLY A 2 -1.22 -21.97 26.01
C GLY A 2 -2.24 -22.57 25.04
N VAL A 3 -2.62 -21.84 24.01
CA VAL A 3 -3.43 -22.38 22.91
C VAL A 3 -2.47 -23.17 22.02
N TYR A 4 -2.54 -24.50 22.09
CA TYR A 4 -1.77 -25.38 21.20
C TYR A 4 -2.34 -25.30 19.79
N VAL A 5 -1.47 -25.41 18.78
CA VAL A 5 -1.88 -25.37 17.37
C VAL A 5 -2.32 -26.78 16.97
N SER A 6 -3.54 -26.92 16.44
CA SER A 6 -3.98 -28.20 15.85
C SER A 6 -3.49 -28.31 14.41
N GLU A 7 -3.29 -29.53 13.91
CA GLU A 7 -3.00 -29.78 12.49
C GLU A 7 -4.09 -29.19 11.57
N LYS A 8 -5.33 -29.10 12.06
CA LYS A 8 -6.47 -28.51 11.34
C LYS A 8 -6.41 -26.99 11.23
N ASP A 9 -5.55 -26.33 12.02
CA ASP A 9 -5.40 -24.87 12.03
C ASP A 9 -4.36 -24.38 11.01
N VAL A 10 -3.45 -25.28 10.62
CA VAL A 10 -2.42 -25.05 9.62
C VAL A 10 -3.06 -25.02 8.21
N PRO A 11 -2.61 -24.16 7.29
CA PRO A 11 -3.13 -24.13 5.93
C PRO A 11 -2.93 -25.48 5.25
N SER A 12 -3.95 -25.98 4.54
CA SER A 12 -3.82 -27.19 3.75
C SER A 12 -2.78 -27.03 2.63
N ASP A 13 -2.18 -28.13 2.20
CA ASP A 13 -1.22 -28.11 1.09
C ASP A 13 -1.86 -27.58 -0.22
N GLU A 14 -3.16 -27.81 -0.41
CA GLU A 14 -3.95 -27.23 -1.50
C GLU A 14 -4.03 -25.70 -1.41
N LEU A 15 -4.30 -25.16 -0.22
CA LEU A 15 -4.35 -23.71 0.00
C LEU A 15 -2.96 -23.08 -0.18
N LEU A 16 -1.90 -23.74 0.28
CA LEU A 16 -0.52 -23.27 0.07
C LEU A 16 -0.14 -23.30 -1.42
N ARG A 17 -0.56 -24.32 -2.17
CA ARG A 17 -0.38 -24.40 -3.62
C ARG A 17 -1.13 -23.28 -4.33
N PHE A 18 -2.40 -23.05 -3.95
CA PHE A 18 -3.18 -21.92 -4.47
C PHE A 18 -2.50 -20.59 -4.17
N TYR A 19 -2.09 -20.35 -2.93
CA TYR A 19 -1.39 -19.13 -2.52
C TYR A 19 -0.11 -18.90 -3.33
N TRP A 20 0.65 -19.97 -3.59
CA TRP A 20 1.83 -19.89 -4.44
C TRP A 20 1.51 -19.53 -5.89
N ILE A 21 0.48 -20.13 -6.51
CA ILE A 21 0.05 -19.77 -7.87
C ILE A 21 -0.44 -18.32 -7.90
N TYR A 22 -1.27 -17.95 -6.93
CA TYR A 22 -1.87 -16.65 -6.81
C TYR A 22 -0.81 -15.54 -6.73
N LYS A 23 0.15 -15.66 -5.81
CA LYS A 23 1.20 -14.64 -5.64
C LYS A 23 2.06 -14.47 -6.89
N ASN A 24 2.37 -15.56 -7.60
CA ASN A 24 3.12 -15.55 -8.87
C ASN A 24 2.35 -14.81 -9.97
N PHE A 25 1.05 -15.07 -10.07
CA PHE A 25 0.19 -14.37 -11.00
C PHE A 25 0.10 -12.88 -10.65
N THR A 26 -0.19 -12.53 -9.39
CA THR A 26 -0.34 -11.14 -8.98
C THR A 26 0.96 -10.33 -9.11
N ILE A 27 2.13 -10.90 -8.78
CA ILE A 27 3.40 -10.17 -8.94
C ILE A 27 3.69 -9.89 -10.41
N THR A 28 3.40 -10.84 -11.30
CA THR A 28 3.57 -10.66 -12.75
C THR A 28 2.67 -9.54 -13.27
N VAL A 29 1.39 -9.55 -12.89
CA VAL A 29 0.44 -8.48 -13.23
C VAL A 29 0.90 -7.14 -12.66
N THR A 30 1.32 -7.09 -11.38
CA THR A 30 1.80 -5.87 -10.73
C THR A 30 3.02 -5.29 -11.44
N ILE A 31 4.00 -6.11 -11.82
CA ILE A 31 5.18 -5.65 -12.58
C ILE A 31 4.74 -4.97 -13.88
N ILE A 32 3.92 -5.64 -14.69
CA ILE A 32 3.42 -5.11 -15.97
C ILE A 32 2.67 -3.79 -15.74
N MET A 33 1.76 -3.77 -14.75
CA MET A 33 0.93 -2.60 -14.43
C MET A 33 1.75 -1.41 -13.94
N VAL A 34 2.77 -1.63 -13.10
CA VAL A 34 3.63 -0.55 -12.58
C VAL A 34 4.45 0.06 -13.72
N PHE A 35 5.12 -0.75 -14.54
CA PHE A 35 5.91 -0.25 -15.66
C PHE A 35 5.04 0.47 -16.70
N PHE A 36 3.87 -0.09 -17.04
CA PHE A 36 2.91 0.57 -17.92
C PHE A 36 2.43 1.91 -17.35
N THR A 37 2.10 1.95 -16.05
CA THR A 37 1.65 3.18 -15.38
C THR A 37 2.74 4.25 -15.39
N ILE A 38 3.98 3.89 -15.04
CA ILE A 38 5.12 4.81 -15.07
C ILE A 38 5.36 5.32 -16.51
N PHE A 39 5.27 4.45 -17.52
CA PHE A 39 5.39 4.84 -18.92
C PHE A 39 4.34 5.89 -19.32
N VAL A 40 3.06 5.66 -18.99
CA VAL A 40 1.98 6.62 -19.24
C VAL A 40 2.25 7.94 -18.51
N MET A 41 2.70 7.89 -17.27
CA MET A 41 3.01 9.10 -16.48
C MET A 41 4.19 9.89 -17.04
N VAL A 42 5.24 9.23 -17.53
CA VAL A 42 6.39 9.94 -18.11
C VAL A 42 6.00 10.61 -19.42
N THR A 43 5.18 9.95 -20.24
CA THR A 43 4.81 10.42 -21.59
C THR A 43 3.71 11.49 -21.61
N SER A 44 2.74 11.44 -20.69
CA SER A 44 1.53 12.29 -20.75
C SER A 44 1.52 13.48 -19.79
N THR A 45 2.53 13.64 -18.92
CA THR A 45 2.52 14.67 -17.88
C THR A 45 2.89 16.06 -18.40
N THR A 46 2.07 17.04 -18.00
CA THR A 46 2.34 18.48 -18.20
C THR A 46 3.30 19.03 -17.14
N ARG A 47 3.99 20.14 -17.46
CA ARG A 47 4.93 20.80 -16.52
C ARG A 47 4.33 21.09 -15.14
N ASN A 48 3.03 21.41 -15.09
CA ASN A 48 2.31 21.77 -13.85
C ASN A 48 2.18 20.62 -12.84
N ILE A 49 2.26 19.36 -13.28
CA ILE A 49 2.10 18.16 -12.42
C ILE A 49 3.45 17.47 -12.18
N SER A 50 4.56 18.02 -12.69
CA SER A 50 5.88 17.38 -12.65
C SER A 50 6.35 16.99 -11.25
N LYS A 51 6.16 17.85 -10.24
CA LYS A 51 6.51 17.56 -8.83
C LYS A 51 5.61 16.48 -8.24
N TYR A 52 4.29 16.57 -8.44
CA TYR A 52 3.35 15.54 -7.96
C TYR A 52 3.60 14.17 -8.60
N ARG A 53 3.94 14.15 -9.89
CA ARG A 53 4.34 12.94 -10.62
C ARG A 53 5.48 12.21 -9.93
N TRP A 54 6.48 12.93 -9.43
CA TRP A 54 7.63 12.32 -8.75
C TRP A 54 7.19 11.53 -7.51
N TYR A 55 6.28 12.04 -6.68
CA TYR A 55 5.78 11.29 -5.51
C TYR A 55 5.01 10.05 -5.90
N ILE A 56 4.17 10.12 -6.95
CA ILE A 56 3.44 8.93 -7.40
C ILE A 56 4.43 7.89 -7.91
N VAL A 57 5.42 8.26 -8.75
CA VAL A 57 6.42 7.30 -9.24
C VAL A 57 7.22 6.71 -8.08
N HIS A 58 7.65 7.54 -7.13
CA HIS A 58 8.35 7.09 -5.93
C HIS A 58 7.51 6.10 -5.11
N SER A 59 6.22 6.38 -4.94
CA SER A 59 5.26 5.52 -4.25
C SER A 59 5.04 4.18 -4.97
N LEU A 60 4.94 4.20 -6.30
CA LEU A 60 4.81 2.98 -7.11
C LEU A 60 6.08 2.12 -7.06
N LEU A 61 7.27 2.73 -7.07
CA LEU A 61 8.54 1.99 -6.98
C LEU A 61 8.70 1.32 -5.61
N TRP A 62 8.42 2.02 -4.51
CA TRP A 62 8.41 1.41 -3.18
C TRP A 62 7.33 0.34 -3.02
N SER A 63 6.15 0.56 -3.61
CA SER A 63 5.09 -0.44 -3.62
C SER A 63 5.51 -1.71 -4.36
N LEU A 64 6.13 -1.57 -5.54
CA LEU A 64 6.66 -2.70 -6.31
C LEU A 64 7.77 -3.42 -5.54
N PHE A 65 8.70 -2.68 -4.94
CA PHE A 65 9.78 -3.27 -4.14
C PHE A 65 9.22 -4.07 -2.95
N SER A 66 8.23 -3.52 -2.24
CA SER A 66 7.53 -4.21 -1.15
C SER A 66 6.82 -5.48 -1.63
N ASP A 67 6.17 -5.44 -2.79
CA ASP A 67 5.49 -6.61 -3.35
C ASP A 67 6.49 -7.67 -3.83
N ILE A 68 7.65 -7.29 -4.38
CA ILE A 68 8.74 -8.21 -4.71
C ILE A 68 9.27 -8.87 -3.45
N MET A 69 9.52 -8.11 -2.38
CA MET A 69 9.98 -8.68 -1.11
C MET A 69 8.93 -9.60 -0.48
N GLY A 70 7.66 -9.20 -0.50
CA GLY A 70 6.55 -10.05 -0.06
C GLY A 70 6.44 -11.32 -0.90
N TYR A 71 6.64 -11.23 -2.21
CA TYR A 71 6.67 -12.37 -3.11
C TYR A 71 7.82 -13.31 -2.77
N LEU A 72 9.04 -12.80 -2.59
CA LEU A 72 10.24 -13.58 -2.30
C LEU A 72 10.14 -14.30 -0.95
N VAL A 73 9.69 -13.60 0.09
CA VAL A 73 9.48 -14.17 1.43
C VAL A 73 8.29 -15.13 1.46
N GLY A 74 7.19 -14.79 0.79
CA GLY A 74 5.95 -15.57 0.77
C GLY A 74 5.55 -16.13 2.14
N PRO A 75 5.41 -15.26 3.17
CA PRO A 75 5.31 -15.71 4.55
C PRO A 75 3.98 -16.40 4.84
N VAL A 76 4.02 -17.42 5.68
CA VAL A 76 2.87 -18.02 6.36
C VAL A 76 3.11 -17.88 7.86
N LEU A 77 2.36 -16.97 8.49
CA LEU A 77 2.50 -16.66 9.90
C LEU A 77 1.88 -17.79 10.74
N LEU A 78 2.60 -18.27 11.74
CA LEU A 78 2.22 -19.39 12.61
C LEU A 78 1.78 -18.92 13.99
N PHE A 79 0.66 -18.20 14.04
CA PHE A 79 0.11 -17.75 15.32
C PHE A 79 -0.46 -18.91 16.14
N PRO A 80 -0.37 -18.88 17.49
CA PRO A 80 0.12 -17.78 18.34
C PRO A 80 1.64 -17.67 18.46
N PHE A 81 2.40 -18.61 17.92
CA PHE A 81 3.86 -18.52 17.91
C PHE A 81 4.29 -17.32 17.05
N SER A 82 5.30 -16.58 17.48
CA SER A 82 5.90 -15.50 16.67
C SER A 82 6.80 -16.08 15.57
N CYS A 83 6.35 -17.11 14.86
CA CYS A 83 7.14 -17.74 13.81
C CYS A 83 6.40 -17.66 12.48
N TYR A 84 7.15 -17.75 11.40
CA TYR A 84 6.59 -17.90 10.07
C TYR A 84 7.47 -18.85 9.28
N PHE A 85 6.90 -19.47 8.25
CA PHE A 85 7.69 -20.18 7.25
C PHE A 85 7.47 -19.56 5.88
N SER A 86 8.44 -19.72 5.00
CA SER A 86 8.37 -19.27 3.62
C SER A 86 7.86 -20.41 2.74
N VAL A 87 6.85 -20.13 1.90
CA VAL A 87 6.40 -21.06 0.85
C VAL A 87 7.41 -21.14 -0.31
N ASN A 88 8.36 -20.20 -0.39
CA ASN A 88 9.42 -20.24 -1.40
C ASN A 88 10.70 -20.88 -0.84
N SER A 89 11.31 -21.74 -1.65
CA SER A 89 12.52 -22.49 -1.31
C SER A 89 13.84 -21.75 -1.59
N ILE A 90 13.80 -20.46 -1.95
CA ILE A 90 15.01 -19.71 -2.32
C ILE A 90 15.90 -19.43 -1.10
N ILE A 91 15.31 -19.40 0.10
CA ILE A 91 16.00 -19.01 1.32
C ILE A 91 16.61 -20.25 1.98
N GLN A 92 17.94 -20.36 1.94
CA GLN A 92 18.66 -21.56 2.38
C GLN A 92 19.40 -21.37 3.72
N THR A 93 19.94 -20.17 3.98
CA THR A 93 20.72 -19.91 5.20
C THR A 93 19.96 -19.05 6.21
N ASP A 94 20.28 -19.19 7.49
CA ASP A 94 19.63 -18.40 8.56
C ASP A 94 19.89 -16.90 8.41
N LEU A 95 21.10 -16.52 7.97
CA LEU A 95 21.41 -15.12 7.68
C LEU A 95 20.55 -14.57 6.54
N GLN A 96 20.33 -15.35 5.47
CA GLN A 96 19.45 -14.94 4.38
C GLN A 96 18.02 -14.70 4.90
N LYS A 97 17.47 -15.60 5.73
CA LYS A 97 16.12 -15.44 6.30
C LYS A 97 15.97 -14.11 7.05
N ILE A 98 16.95 -13.79 7.89
CA ILE A 98 16.97 -12.54 8.67
C ILE A 98 17.09 -11.33 7.73
N VAL A 99 18.00 -11.37 6.76
CA VAL A 99 18.18 -10.28 5.79
C VAL A 99 16.89 -10.05 4.99
N PHE A 100 16.25 -11.10 4.47
CA PHE A 100 14.99 -10.98 3.74
C PHE A 100 13.85 -10.43 4.61
N LEU A 101 13.79 -10.80 5.90
CA LEU A 101 12.84 -10.24 6.85
C LEU A 101 13.04 -8.73 7.02
N ILE A 102 14.27 -8.31 7.35
CA ILE A 102 14.61 -6.89 7.57
C ILE A 102 14.37 -6.06 6.30
N VAL A 103 14.86 -6.52 5.15
CA VAL A 103 14.64 -5.83 3.88
C VAL A 103 13.16 -5.77 3.53
N GLY A 104 12.38 -6.81 3.87
CA GLY A 104 10.94 -6.84 3.66
C GLY A 104 10.20 -5.83 4.54
N VAL A 105 10.55 -5.74 5.83
CA VAL A 105 10.01 -4.73 6.76
C VAL A 105 10.36 -3.32 6.27
N THR A 106 11.62 -3.09 5.88
CA THR A 106 12.08 -1.82 5.31
C THR A 106 11.31 -1.46 4.04
N ALA A 107 11.08 -2.42 3.13
CA ALA A 107 10.31 -2.20 1.91
C ALA A 107 8.85 -1.81 2.20
N MET A 108 8.23 -2.47 3.18
CA MET A 108 6.89 -2.13 3.64
C MET A 108 6.84 -0.73 4.26
N LEU A 109 7.79 -0.38 5.13
CA LEU A 109 7.87 0.95 5.73
C LEU A 109 8.07 2.03 4.64
N GLY A 110 8.96 1.78 3.67
CA GLY A 110 9.16 2.66 2.52
C GLY A 110 7.88 2.86 1.71
N LYS A 111 7.11 1.80 1.45
CA LYS A 111 5.78 1.88 0.80
C LYS A 111 4.85 2.82 1.58
N ASN A 112 4.70 2.62 2.89
CA ASN A 112 3.85 3.48 3.72
C ASN A 112 4.31 4.94 3.71
N ILE A 113 5.60 5.19 3.93
CA ILE A 113 6.15 6.56 4.02
C ILE A 113 6.05 7.28 2.67
N SER A 114 6.24 6.58 1.55
CA SER A 114 6.09 7.17 0.22
C SER A 114 4.66 7.64 -0.08
N VAL A 115 3.64 6.91 0.42
CA VAL A 115 2.24 7.33 0.36
C VAL A 115 2.01 8.54 1.27
N MET A 116 2.61 8.55 2.49
CA MET A 116 2.52 9.72 3.38
C MET A 116 3.14 10.97 2.77
N PHE A 117 4.22 10.80 2.03
CA PHE A 117 4.87 11.86 1.29
C PHE A 117 4.01 12.45 0.18
N GLN A 118 3.28 11.60 -0.55
CA GLN A 118 2.29 12.03 -1.53
C GLN A 118 1.10 12.74 -0.87
N PHE A 119 0.63 12.20 0.26
CA PHE A 119 -0.44 12.77 1.07
C PHE A 119 -0.08 14.17 1.56
N GLU A 120 1.06 14.31 2.23
CA GLU A 120 1.56 15.56 2.78
C GLU A 120 1.69 16.63 1.69
N HIS A 121 2.26 16.28 0.53
CA HIS A 121 2.40 17.20 -0.58
C HIS A 121 1.05 17.80 -1.02
N LEU A 122 0.02 16.96 -1.18
CA LEU A 122 -1.33 17.42 -1.53
C LEU A 122 -1.98 18.18 -0.38
N TYR A 123 -1.74 17.75 0.85
CA TYR A 123 -2.24 18.42 2.04
C TYR A 123 -1.72 19.85 2.13
N VAL A 124 -0.40 20.06 2.02
CA VAL A 124 0.26 21.38 1.93
C VAL A 124 -0.43 22.22 0.84
N LYS A 125 -0.48 21.73 -0.40
CA LYS A 125 -1.07 22.47 -1.53
C LYS A 125 -2.58 22.76 -1.41
N SER A 126 -3.30 22.06 -0.54
CA SER A 126 -4.71 22.37 -0.25
C SER A 126 -4.89 23.51 0.76
N GLN A 127 -3.89 23.81 1.57
CA GLN A 127 -3.98 24.82 2.61
C GLN A 127 -4.01 26.23 2.03
N SER A 128 -4.57 27.15 2.81
CA SER A 128 -4.55 28.57 2.49
C SER A 128 -3.12 29.12 2.50
N VAL A 129 -2.82 30.08 1.63
CA VAL A 129 -1.51 30.75 1.53
C VAL A 129 -1.14 31.44 2.84
N VAL A 130 -2.12 31.87 3.65
CA VAL A 130 -1.87 32.48 4.95
C VAL A 130 -1.55 31.47 6.06
N SER A 131 -1.80 30.17 5.83
CA SER A 131 -1.58 29.15 6.86
C SER A 131 -0.09 29.01 7.20
N VAL A 132 0.20 28.86 8.49
CA VAL A 132 1.58 28.64 8.98
C VAL A 132 2.17 27.40 8.33
N TYR A 133 1.39 26.32 8.21
CA TYR A 133 1.84 25.08 7.60
C TYR A 133 2.29 25.27 6.13
N GLN A 134 1.52 26.00 5.32
CA GLN A 134 1.91 26.31 3.94
C GLN A 134 3.19 27.16 3.88
N LYS A 135 3.38 28.12 4.80
CA LYS A 135 4.58 28.95 4.83
C LYS A 135 5.85 28.14 5.15
N TRP A 136 5.75 27.16 6.03
CA TRP A 136 6.89 26.35 6.44
C TRP A 136 7.24 25.26 5.41
N PHE A 137 6.24 24.64 4.79
CA PHE A 137 6.44 23.46 3.92
C PHE A 137 6.19 23.71 2.42
N GLY A 138 5.58 24.84 2.05
CA GLY A 138 5.11 25.11 0.69
C GLY A 138 6.19 25.45 -0.33
N ASP A 139 7.25 26.15 0.13
CA ASP A 139 8.29 26.75 -0.72
C ASP A 139 9.69 26.13 -0.51
N VAL A 140 9.74 24.92 0.05
CA VAL A 140 11.00 24.20 0.24
C VAL A 140 11.60 23.80 -1.13
N PRO A 141 12.88 24.12 -1.41
CA PRO A 141 13.56 23.67 -2.62
C PRO A 141 13.56 22.14 -2.71
N VAL A 142 13.33 21.61 -3.92
CA VAL A 142 13.21 20.16 -4.16
C VAL A 142 14.40 19.36 -3.61
N ARG A 143 15.62 19.88 -3.71
CA ARG A 143 16.83 19.21 -3.18
C ARG A 143 16.81 19.05 -1.66
N ILE A 144 16.42 20.12 -0.95
CA ILE A 144 16.32 20.12 0.51
C ILE A 144 15.19 19.19 0.95
N GLU A 145 14.07 19.22 0.24
CA GLU A 145 12.95 18.33 0.51
C GLU A 145 13.32 16.86 0.35
N VAL A 146 14.00 16.48 -0.74
CA VAL A 146 14.48 15.11 -0.97
C VAL A 146 15.46 14.69 0.13
N LEU A 147 16.38 15.57 0.50
CA LEU A 147 17.35 15.30 1.57
C LEU A 147 16.66 15.10 2.93
N ALA A 148 15.73 15.99 3.31
CA ALA A 148 14.99 15.91 4.56
C ALA A 148 14.14 14.63 4.64
N ARG A 149 13.46 14.26 3.54
CA ARG A 149 12.68 13.03 3.43
C ARG A 149 13.55 11.78 3.48
N GLY A 150 14.72 11.82 2.83
CA GLY A 150 15.72 10.74 2.90
C GLY A 150 16.26 10.57 4.33
N ALA A 151 16.59 11.67 5.02
CA ALA A 151 17.02 11.63 6.42
C ALA A 151 15.91 11.09 7.33
N MET A 152 14.66 11.52 7.14
CA MET A 152 13.50 10.99 7.87
C MET A 152 13.35 9.47 7.67
N LEU A 153 13.48 8.98 6.44
CA LEU A 153 13.44 7.54 6.13
C LEU A 153 14.54 6.80 6.90
N VAL A 154 15.77 7.29 6.87
CA VAL A 154 16.90 6.69 7.60
C VAL A 154 16.63 6.65 9.11
N VAL A 155 16.15 7.75 9.70
CA VAL A 155 15.83 7.81 11.13
C VAL A 155 14.74 6.81 11.50
N VAL A 156 13.67 6.71 10.70
CA VAL A 156 12.58 5.75 10.95
C VAL A 156 13.09 4.31 10.80
N PHE A 157 13.89 4.03 9.78
CA PHE A 157 14.45 2.68 9.59
C PHE A 157 15.40 2.31 10.73
N VAL A 158 16.33 3.18 11.11
CA VAL A 158 17.23 2.92 12.24
C VAL A 158 16.44 2.74 13.54
N GLY A 159 15.45 3.60 13.79
CA GLY A 159 14.64 3.57 15.02
C GLY A 159 13.76 2.32 15.15
N ILE A 160 13.36 1.68 14.05
CA ILE A 160 12.49 0.49 14.06
C ILE A 160 13.30 -0.80 13.87
N GLU A 161 14.18 -0.85 12.86
CA GLU A 161 14.89 -2.06 12.45
C GLU A 161 16.00 -2.44 13.43
N VAL A 162 16.73 -1.46 13.98
CA VAL A 162 17.84 -1.76 14.90
C VAL A 162 17.33 -2.46 16.17
N PRO A 163 16.30 -1.94 16.88
CA PRO A 163 15.70 -2.68 18.00
C PRO A 163 15.15 -4.04 17.60
N LEU A 164 14.56 -4.17 16.41
CA LEU A 164 14.05 -5.44 15.91
C LEU A 164 15.18 -6.47 15.75
N ILE A 165 16.30 -6.10 15.14
CA ILE A 165 17.47 -6.97 14.96
C ILE A 165 18.01 -7.44 16.30
N PHE A 166 18.14 -6.54 17.28
CA PHE A 166 18.60 -6.91 18.62
C PHE A 166 17.59 -7.75 19.42
N ALA A 167 16.31 -7.67 19.09
CA ALA A 167 15.25 -8.46 19.71
C ALA A 167 15.09 -9.87 19.09
N LEU A 168 15.75 -10.16 17.95
CA LEU A 168 15.66 -11.47 17.30
C LEU A 168 16.25 -12.57 18.18
N PRO A 169 15.51 -13.67 18.43
CA PRO A 169 16.02 -14.78 19.22
C PRO A 169 17.05 -15.60 18.42
N ASN A 170 17.87 -16.36 19.15
CA ASN A 170 18.69 -17.41 18.56
C ASN A 170 17.77 -18.48 17.93
N GLN A 171 17.74 -18.53 16.59
CA GLN A 171 16.78 -19.33 15.82
C GLN A 171 16.79 -20.83 16.17
N PRO A 172 17.94 -21.55 16.16
CA PRO A 172 17.93 -22.98 16.46
C PRO A 172 17.51 -23.29 17.90
N GLN A 173 17.91 -22.45 18.86
CA GLN A 173 17.49 -22.63 20.26
C GLN A 173 15.98 -22.41 20.41
N GLN A 174 15.44 -21.36 19.80
CA GLN A 174 14.02 -21.02 19.89
C GLN A 174 13.14 -22.07 19.22
N LEU A 175 13.52 -22.54 18.03
CA LEU A 175 12.79 -23.59 17.31
C LEU A 175 12.80 -24.90 18.11
N LYS A 176 13.91 -25.25 18.78
CA LYS A 176 13.97 -26.42 19.66
C LYS A 176 13.02 -26.30 20.84
N ILE A 177 12.95 -25.13 21.48
CA ILE A 177 12.01 -24.88 22.59
C ILE A 177 10.56 -25.06 22.12
N TYR A 178 10.18 -24.46 20.99
CA TYR A 178 8.81 -24.57 20.48
C TYR A 178 8.48 -25.97 19.96
N SER A 179 9.41 -26.65 19.30
CA SER A 179 9.22 -28.03 18.83
C SER A 179 9.02 -29.02 19.97
N ASN A 180 9.64 -28.78 21.13
CA ASN A 180 9.43 -29.60 22.33
C ASN A 180 8.09 -29.32 23.01
N GLN A 181 7.51 -28.14 22.79
CA GLN A 181 6.23 -27.73 23.38
C GLN A 181 5.04 -28.18 22.53
N ASP A 182 5.16 -28.18 21.21
CA ASP A 182 4.06 -28.47 20.29
C ASP A 182 4.52 -29.40 19.14
N ARG A 183 3.83 -30.54 19.02
CA ARG A 183 4.13 -31.57 18.00
C ARG A 183 3.91 -31.04 16.57
N VAL A 184 2.92 -30.18 16.36
CA VAL A 184 2.63 -29.61 15.04
C VAL A 184 3.75 -28.67 14.62
N ILE A 185 4.30 -27.88 15.56
CA ILE A 185 5.47 -27.04 15.30
C ILE A 185 6.71 -27.89 14.99
N SER A 186 6.93 -28.99 15.71
CA SER A 186 8.03 -29.91 15.40
C SER A 186 7.92 -30.48 13.98
N TYR A 187 6.72 -30.92 13.58
CA TYR A 187 6.45 -31.38 12.22
C TYR A 187 6.68 -30.28 11.18
N LEU A 188 6.19 -29.07 11.42
CA LEU A 188 6.38 -27.93 10.51
C LEU A 188 7.83 -27.49 10.38
N ALA A 189 8.60 -27.51 11.46
CA ALA A 189 10.02 -27.19 11.43
C ALA A 189 10.83 -28.20 10.60
N GLN A 190 10.42 -29.47 10.60
CA GLN A 190 11.00 -30.51 9.74
C GLN A 190 10.56 -30.36 8.28
N LYS A 191 9.25 -30.11 8.04
CA LYS A 191 8.69 -29.93 6.70
C LYS A 191 9.20 -28.65 6.01
N TYR A 192 9.40 -27.59 6.77
CA TYR A 192 9.77 -26.26 6.28
C TYR A 192 11.02 -25.73 6.97
N PRO A 193 12.22 -26.02 6.45
CA PRO A 193 13.48 -25.54 7.03
C PRO A 193 13.64 -24.00 6.95
N SER A 194 12.76 -23.31 6.21
CA SER A 194 12.68 -21.84 6.16
C SER A 194 12.00 -21.20 7.36
N MET A 195 11.51 -22.00 8.34
CA MET A 195 10.85 -21.48 9.52
C MET A 195 11.77 -20.54 10.31
N THR A 196 11.25 -19.36 10.66
CA THR A 196 11.96 -18.30 11.38
C THR A 196 11.06 -17.73 12.46
N CYS A 197 11.60 -17.51 13.66
CA CYS A 197 10.90 -16.94 14.80
C CYS A 197 11.37 -15.51 15.11
N VAL A 198 10.43 -14.59 15.26
CA VAL A 198 10.65 -13.15 15.44
C VAL A 198 10.68 -12.74 16.91
N SER A 199 10.10 -13.55 17.82
CA SER A 199 10.09 -13.29 19.26
C SER A 199 10.44 -14.56 20.04
N SER A 200 11.12 -14.38 21.18
CA SER A 200 11.34 -15.43 22.17
C SER A 200 10.10 -15.72 23.01
N THR A 201 9.18 -14.75 23.11
CA THR A 201 8.01 -14.85 23.96
C THR A 201 6.85 -15.56 23.24
N PRO A 202 6.23 -16.58 23.85
CA PRO A 202 5.09 -17.28 23.25
C PRO A 202 3.80 -16.44 23.29
N ASN A 203 3.76 -15.39 24.11
CA ASN A 203 2.59 -14.53 24.24
C ASN A 203 2.77 -13.22 23.46
N ILE A 204 2.37 -13.26 22.20
CA ILE A 204 2.48 -12.14 21.26
C ILE A 204 1.36 -11.11 21.43
N SER A 205 0.32 -11.42 22.22
CA SER A 205 -0.83 -10.53 22.38
C SER A 205 -0.44 -9.17 22.97
N LYS A 206 0.49 -9.18 23.94
CA LYS A 206 0.99 -7.97 24.60
C LYS A 206 1.68 -7.01 23.62
N PRO A 207 2.68 -7.43 22.80
CA PRO A 207 3.28 -6.53 21.81
C PRO A 207 2.35 -6.20 20.64
N MET A 208 1.36 -7.05 20.31
CA MET A 208 0.42 -6.80 19.21
C MET A 208 -0.66 -5.77 19.57
N MET A 209 -1.01 -5.60 20.85
CA MET A 209 -2.05 -4.65 21.26
C MET A 209 -1.69 -3.18 20.94
N PRO A 210 -0.48 -2.67 21.24
CA PRO A 210 -0.07 -1.34 20.80
C PRO A 210 -0.11 -1.18 19.27
N THR A 211 0.31 -2.19 18.51
CA THR A 211 0.26 -2.16 17.04
C THR A 211 -1.18 -2.06 16.54
N PHE A 212 -2.10 -2.82 17.12
CA PHE A 212 -3.52 -2.77 16.80
C PHE A 212 -4.11 -1.37 17.04
N LEU A 213 -3.85 -0.79 18.21
CA LEU A 213 -4.33 0.55 18.56
C LEU A 213 -3.72 1.61 17.64
N LEU A 214 -2.42 1.53 17.37
CA LEU A 214 -1.70 2.45 16.49
C LEU A 214 -2.29 2.43 15.07
N MET A 215 -2.58 1.26 14.51
CA MET A 215 -3.14 1.16 13.16
C MET A 215 -4.55 1.76 13.05
N ASN A 216 -5.39 1.54 14.06
CA ASN A 216 -6.71 2.17 14.12
C ASN A 216 -6.60 3.70 14.25
N MET A 217 -5.70 4.18 15.11
CA MET A 217 -5.43 5.62 15.26
C MET A 217 -4.95 6.25 13.96
N ILE A 218 -4.03 5.59 13.25
CA ILE A 218 -3.55 6.01 11.94
C ILE A 218 -4.72 6.15 10.95
N ALA A 219 -5.61 5.17 10.87
CA ALA A 219 -6.76 5.22 9.97
C ALA A 219 -7.72 6.39 10.28
N ILE A 220 -7.96 6.65 11.57
CA ILE A 220 -8.77 7.79 12.03
C ILE A 220 -8.12 9.12 11.65
N ILE A 221 -6.81 9.26 11.90
CA ILE A 221 -6.05 10.47 11.57
C ILE A 221 -6.09 10.73 10.05
N PHE A 222 -5.84 9.71 9.22
CA PHE A 222 -5.90 9.87 7.76
C PHE A 222 -7.28 10.28 7.27
N SER A 223 -8.32 9.70 7.84
CA SER A 223 -9.71 10.05 7.50
C SER A 223 -10.02 11.51 7.87
N ALA A 224 -9.60 11.95 9.06
CA ALA A 224 -9.75 13.33 9.50
C ALA A 224 -8.96 14.31 8.63
N MET A 225 -7.72 13.98 8.25
CA MET A 225 -6.91 14.83 7.39
C MET A 225 -7.45 14.90 5.95
N LEU A 226 -7.98 13.79 5.39
CA LEU A 226 -8.66 13.79 4.09
C LEU A 226 -9.91 14.67 4.13
N PHE A 227 -10.71 14.56 5.19
CA PHE A 227 -11.89 15.41 5.37
C PHE A 227 -11.51 16.89 5.47
N HIS A 228 -10.49 17.21 6.27
CA HIS A 228 -9.97 18.58 6.40
C HIS A 228 -9.46 19.11 5.05
N MET A 229 -8.68 18.31 4.31
CA MET A 229 -8.21 18.65 2.97
C MET A 229 -9.37 18.93 2.02
N HIS A 230 -10.44 18.12 2.04
CA HIS A 230 -11.62 18.34 1.21
C HIS A 230 -12.27 19.71 1.47
N LEU A 231 -12.48 20.04 2.76
CA LEU A 231 -13.02 21.34 3.16
C LEU A 231 -12.11 22.49 2.76
N SER A 232 -10.80 22.31 2.92
CA SER A 232 -9.79 23.31 2.59
C SER A 232 -9.78 23.63 1.09
N ILE A 233 -9.80 22.61 0.23
CA ILE A 233 -9.87 22.79 -1.24
C ILE A 233 -11.14 23.55 -1.63
N ARG A 234 -12.29 23.23 -1.03
CA ARG A 234 -13.56 23.93 -1.30
C ARG A 234 -13.53 25.41 -0.89
N ARG A 235 -12.82 25.75 0.19
CA ARG A 235 -12.76 27.12 0.71
C ARG A 235 -11.71 27.99 0.01
N ASN A 236 -10.58 27.42 -0.39
CA ASN A 236 -9.41 28.19 -0.83
C ASN A 236 -9.25 28.31 -2.37
N SER A 237 -10.08 27.65 -3.17
CA SER A 237 -9.88 27.62 -4.62
C SER A 237 -10.44 28.86 -5.33
N LEU A 238 -9.57 29.82 -5.65
CA LEU A 238 -9.96 31.06 -6.35
C LEU A 238 -10.17 30.89 -7.87
N ASN A 239 -9.50 29.91 -8.49
CA ASN A 239 -9.62 29.63 -9.93
C ASN A 239 -10.26 28.27 -10.17
N VAL A 240 -11.25 28.22 -11.07
CA VAL A 240 -11.97 27.00 -11.50
C VAL A 240 -11.01 25.95 -12.06
N GLN A 241 -9.96 26.34 -12.78
CA GLN A 241 -8.99 25.39 -13.33
C GLN A 241 -8.15 24.73 -12.23
N THR A 242 -7.64 25.52 -11.28
CA THR A 242 -6.89 25.02 -10.12
C THR A 242 -7.77 24.14 -9.23
N TYR A 243 -9.01 24.54 -8.99
CA TYR A 243 -9.98 23.74 -8.24
C TYR A 243 -10.18 22.35 -8.87
N ARG A 244 -10.45 22.30 -10.17
CA ARG A 244 -10.65 21.04 -10.89
C ARG A 244 -9.42 20.14 -10.82
N LEU A 245 -8.22 20.73 -10.96
CA LEU A 245 -6.96 20.00 -10.83
C LEU A 245 -6.77 19.45 -9.41
N GLN A 246 -6.89 20.29 -8.38
CA GLN A 246 -6.74 19.90 -6.98
C GLN A 246 -7.75 18.82 -6.59
N MET A 247 -9.02 18.98 -6.98
CA MET A 247 -10.08 18.01 -6.67
C MET A 247 -9.84 16.68 -7.38
N MET A 248 -9.35 16.68 -8.62
CA MET A 248 -8.96 15.46 -9.33
C MET A 248 -7.83 14.72 -8.61
N LEU A 249 -6.78 15.44 -8.19
CA LEU A 249 -5.67 14.86 -7.44
C LEU A 249 -6.11 14.36 -6.06
N PHE A 250 -6.98 15.10 -5.38
CA PHE A 250 -7.59 14.72 -4.11
C PHE A 250 -8.36 13.41 -4.23
N TRP A 251 -9.26 13.27 -5.20
CA TRP A 251 -10.04 12.04 -5.39
C TRP A 251 -9.17 10.86 -5.77
N SER A 252 -8.12 11.08 -6.57
CA SER A 252 -7.12 10.06 -6.84
C SER A 252 -6.47 9.59 -5.54
N LEU A 253 -5.94 10.50 -4.72
CA LEU A 253 -5.33 10.15 -3.44
C LEU A 253 -6.32 9.47 -2.48
N ALA A 254 -7.53 9.98 -2.35
CA ALA A 254 -8.56 9.39 -1.49
C ALA A 254 -8.90 7.96 -1.90
N ALA A 255 -8.99 7.68 -3.21
CA ALA A 255 -9.20 6.34 -3.72
C ALA A 255 -8.00 5.42 -3.45
N GLN A 256 -6.77 5.90 -3.61
CA GLN A 256 -5.55 5.15 -3.28
C GLN A 256 -5.49 4.82 -1.78
N MET A 257 -5.80 5.78 -0.91
CA MET A 257 -5.89 5.56 0.54
C MET A 257 -6.99 4.58 0.92
N ALA A 258 -8.15 4.65 0.25
CA ALA A 258 -9.23 3.69 0.45
C ALA A 258 -8.80 2.27 0.04
N ALA A 259 -8.10 2.11 -1.08
CA ALA A 259 -7.54 0.83 -1.50
C ALA A 259 -6.50 0.31 -0.50
N MET A 260 -5.61 1.17 0.00
CA MET A 260 -4.65 0.83 1.05
C MET A 260 -5.35 0.37 2.34
N TYR A 261 -6.40 1.07 2.74
CA TYR A 261 -7.17 0.69 3.91
C TYR A 261 -7.87 -0.66 3.71
N LEU A 262 -8.60 -0.84 2.62
CA LEU A 262 -9.39 -2.04 2.36
C LEU A 262 -8.55 -3.29 2.07
N LEU A 263 -7.41 -3.14 1.38
CA LEU A 263 -6.60 -4.28 0.93
C LEU A 263 -5.41 -4.61 1.84
N ILE A 264 -4.97 -3.67 2.68
CA ILE A 264 -3.83 -3.87 3.57
C ILE A 264 -4.22 -3.69 5.03
N ILE A 265 -4.64 -2.48 5.41
CA ILE A 265 -4.81 -2.12 6.83
C ILE A 265 -5.94 -2.95 7.46
N LEU A 266 -7.10 -3.03 6.79
CA LEU A 266 -8.28 -3.71 7.31
C LEU A 266 -8.05 -5.23 7.47
N PRO A 267 -7.55 -5.98 6.47
CA PRO A 267 -7.17 -7.39 6.67
C PRO A 267 -6.18 -7.58 7.81
N PHE A 268 -5.21 -6.68 7.98
CA PHE A 268 -4.22 -6.79 9.05
C PHE A 268 -4.80 -6.47 10.44
N ILE A 269 -5.68 -5.48 10.56
CA ILE A 269 -6.44 -5.19 11.79
C ILE A 269 -7.27 -6.41 12.20
N PHE A 270 -8.00 -7.01 11.24
CA PHE A 270 -8.75 -8.24 11.51
C PHE A 270 -7.84 -9.41 11.89
N GLY A 271 -6.71 -9.58 11.18
CA GLY A 271 -5.68 -10.56 11.50
C GLY A 271 -5.20 -10.44 12.95
N ILE A 272 -4.81 -9.23 13.38
CA ILE A 272 -4.40 -8.98 14.77
C ILE A 272 -5.56 -9.21 15.75
N ALA A 273 -6.77 -8.72 15.44
CA ALA A 273 -7.93 -8.92 16.31
C ALA A 273 -8.20 -10.42 16.56
N TRP A 274 -8.13 -11.26 15.52
CA TRP A 274 -8.29 -12.70 15.66
C TRP A 274 -7.19 -13.34 16.51
N ILE A 275 -5.94 -12.89 16.38
CA ILE A 275 -4.84 -13.34 17.22
C ILE A 275 -5.08 -12.96 18.68
N LEU A 276 -5.52 -11.72 18.94
CA LEU A 276 -5.84 -11.23 20.29
C LEU A 276 -7.01 -12.00 20.92
N LEU A 277 -7.98 -12.43 20.10
CA LEU A 277 -9.12 -13.26 20.51
C LEU A 277 -8.78 -14.76 20.61
N GLY A 278 -7.55 -15.18 20.25
CA GLY A 278 -7.12 -16.57 20.34
C GLY A 278 -7.81 -17.50 19.33
N VAL A 279 -8.17 -17.00 18.15
CA VAL A 279 -8.81 -17.81 17.10
C VAL A 279 -7.82 -18.82 16.53
N ALA A 280 -8.18 -20.11 16.59
CA ALA A 280 -7.32 -21.23 16.23
C ALA A 280 -6.81 -21.18 14.77
N ARG A 281 -7.68 -20.87 13.79
CA ARG A 281 -7.36 -20.84 12.34
C ARG A 281 -6.57 -19.62 11.86
N SER A 282 -5.80 -18.98 12.74
CA SER A 282 -5.07 -17.75 12.43
C SER A 282 -4.03 -17.88 11.30
N PRO A 283 -3.28 -19.00 11.13
CA PRO A 283 -2.36 -19.15 9.99
C PRO A 283 -3.05 -19.13 8.63
N THR A 284 -4.20 -19.82 8.52
CA THR A 284 -5.02 -19.84 7.30
C THR A 284 -5.53 -18.44 6.95
N LEU A 285 -6.00 -17.70 7.95
CA LEU A 285 -6.45 -16.32 7.77
C LEU A 285 -5.31 -15.38 7.37
N ALA A 286 -4.10 -15.58 7.90
CA ALA A 286 -2.92 -14.81 7.51
C ALA A 286 -2.62 -14.97 6.00
N VAL A 287 -2.68 -16.20 5.48
CA VAL A 287 -2.52 -16.46 4.03
C VAL A 287 -3.55 -15.66 3.21
N ILE A 288 -4.82 -15.66 3.63
CA ILE A 288 -5.89 -14.90 2.97
C ILE A 288 -5.60 -13.39 3.03
N CYS A 289 -5.14 -12.87 4.17
CA CYS A 289 -4.77 -11.45 4.30
C CYS A 289 -3.64 -11.06 3.35
N PHE A 290 -2.63 -11.92 3.18
CA PHE A 290 -1.54 -11.67 2.22
C PHE A 290 -2.02 -11.69 0.76
N CYS A 291 -3.06 -12.44 0.41
CA CYS A 291 -3.65 -12.36 -0.93
C CYS A 291 -4.16 -10.93 -1.24
N PHE A 292 -4.85 -10.29 -0.30
CA PHE A 292 -5.29 -8.90 -0.47
C PHE A 292 -4.12 -7.93 -0.56
N PHE A 293 -3.06 -8.15 0.24
CA PHE A 293 -1.85 -7.35 0.18
C PHE A 293 -1.23 -7.33 -1.22
N PHE A 294 -1.13 -8.48 -1.91
CA PHE A 294 -0.54 -8.56 -3.25
C PHE A 294 -1.38 -7.89 -4.35
N LEU A 295 -2.68 -7.66 -4.14
CA LEU A 295 -3.52 -6.93 -5.10
C LEU A 295 -3.36 -5.42 -5.01
N HIS A 296 -2.93 -4.91 -3.86
CA HIS A 296 -2.94 -3.48 -3.57
C HIS A 296 -2.26 -2.64 -4.65
N THR A 297 -1.04 -2.99 -5.05
CA THR A 297 -0.27 -2.15 -5.98
C THR A 297 -0.86 -2.17 -7.39
N SER A 298 -1.37 -3.31 -7.85
CA SER A 298 -2.09 -3.41 -9.12
C SER A 298 -3.35 -2.53 -9.12
N VAL A 299 -4.15 -2.59 -8.05
CA VAL A 299 -5.33 -1.74 -7.87
C VAL A 299 -4.93 -0.27 -7.80
N ASN A 300 -3.86 0.06 -7.08
CA ASN A 300 -3.33 1.42 -6.98
C ASN A 300 -2.96 1.99 -8.36
N CYS A 301 -2.30 1.19 -9.20
CA CYS A 301 -2.00 1.56 -10.59
C CYS A 301 -3.27 1.88 -11.40
N LEU A 302 -4.29 1.02 -11.32
CA LEU A 302 -5.57 1.26 -11.98
C LEU A 302 -6.24 2.56 -11.52
N LEU A 303 -6.23 2.84 -10.22
CA LEU A 303 -6.82 4.06 -9.65
C LEU A 303 -6.07 5.31 -10.11
N VAL A 304 -4.74 5.28 -10.16
CA VAL A 304 -3.91 6.37 -10.69
C VAL A 304 -4.26 6.65 -12.15
N LEU A 305 -4.31 5.62 -13.00
CA LEU A 305 -4.64 5.75 -14.42
C LEU A 305 -6.10 6.20 -14.65
N TYR A 306 -7.02 5.74 -13.81
CA TYR A 306 -8.45 6.06 -13.91
C TYR A 306 -8.75 7.50 -13.51
N PHE A 307 -8.27 7.96 -12.34
CA PHE A 307 -8.65 9.27 -11.80
C PHE A 307 -7.89 10.44 -12.43
N ILE A 308 -6.63 10.26 -12.84
CA ILE A 308 -5.81 11.36 -13.37
C ILE A 308 -6.07 11.54 -14.87
N LYS A 309 -6.77 12.64 -15.20
CA LYS A 309 -7.27 12.91 -16.56
C LYS A 309 -6.20 12.81 -17.66
N PRO A 310 -5.02 13.46 -17.56
CA PRO A 310 -3.98 13.33 -18.59
C PRO A 310 -3.60 11.89 -18.92
N TYR A 311 -3.61 11.00 -17.93
CA TYR A 311 -3.21 9.59 -18.10
C TYR A 311 -4.30 8.82 -18.81
N ARG A 312 -5.56 9.04 -18.41
CA ARG A 312 -6.73 8.46 -19.07
C ARG A 312 -6.87 8.93 -20.51
N ASP A 313 -6.67 10.22 -20.78
CA ASP A 313 -6.79 10.78 -22.12
C ASP A 313 -5.68 10.21 -23.04
N PHE A 314 -4.47 10.00 -22.51
CA PHE A 314 -3.38 9.31 -23.21
C PHE A 314 -3.76 7.87 -23.60
N ILE A 315 -4.29 7.10 -22.66
CA ILE A 315 -4.73 5.71 -22.89
C ILE A 315 -5.82 5.65 -23.98
N LYS A 316 -6.84 6.53 -23.89
CA LYS A 316 -7.91 6.61 -24.88
C LYS A 316 -7.42 6.97 -26.28
N GLY A 317 -6.37 7.78 -26.37
CA GLY A 317 -5.77 8.19 -27.64
C GLY A 317 -4.96 7.07 -28.33
N HIS A 318 -4.32 6.20 -27.56
CA HIS A 318 -3.36 5.20 -28.08
C HIS A 318 -3.94 3.79 -28.17
N ILE A 319 -5.00 3.46 -27.42
CA ILE A 319 -5.62 2.13 -27.47
C ILE A 319 -6.87 2.21 -28.37
N PRO A 320 -6.84 1.62 -29.59
CA PRO A 320 -7.92 1.74 -30.57
C PRO A 320 -9.28 1.26 -30.06
N ALA A 321 -9.29 0.28 -29.16
CA ALA A 321 -10.51 -0.24 -28.52
C ALA A 321 -11.33 0.87 -27.84
N PHE A 322 -10.68 1.87 -27.23
CA PHE A 322 -11.35 3.01 -26.59
C PHE A 322 -11.69 4.17 -27.55
N ARG A 323 -11.15 4.14 -28.77
CA ARG A 323 -11.43 5.17 -29.79
C ARG A 323 -12.84 5.00 -30.39
N ARG A 324 -13.33 3.76 -30.46
CA ARG A 324 -14.63 3.43 -31.11
C ARG A 324 -15.84 4.00 -30.36
N GLU A 325 -15.80 4.06 -29.02
CA GLU A 325 -16.93 4.59 -28.23
C GLU A 325 -17.13 6.10 -28.37
N SER A 326 -16.05 6.87 -28.56
CA SER A 326 -16.16 8.34 -28.66
C SER A 326 -16.65 8.84 -30.01
N GLY A 327 -16.64 7.99 -31.06
CA GLY A 327 -17.18 8.31 -32.38
C GLY A 327 -18.70 8.24 -32.48
N ILE A 328 -19.34 7.38 -31.67
CA ILE A 328 -20.80 7.12 -31.79
C ILE A 328 -21.60 8.29 -31.20
N THR A 329 -21.13 8.93 -30.14
CA THR A 329 -21.85 10.02 -29.45
C THR A 329 -21.78 11.37 -30.19
N ARG A 330 -20.91 11.54 -31.19
CA ARG A 330 -20.80 12.80 -31.97
C ARG A 330 -21.70 12.86 -33.20
N SER A 331 -22.39 11.77 -33.56
CA SER A 331 -23.27 11.76 -34.75
C SER A 331 -24.72 12.20 -34.48
N VAL A 332 -25.09 12.45 -33.23
CA VAL A 332 -26.41 12.99 -32.88
C VAL A 332 -26.25 14.45 -32.45
N THR A 333 -25.95 15.31 -33.42
CA THR A 333 -26.38 16.72 -33.34
C THR A 333 -27.83 16.73 -33.80
N PRO A 334 -28.82 16.94 -32.92
CA PRO A 334 -30.12 17.36 -33.40
C PRO A 334 -29.92 18.70 -34.10
N MET A 335 -30.38 18.79 -35.35
CA MET A 335 -30.63 20.07 -36.02
C MET A 335 -31.65 20.85 -35.17
N ALA A 336 -31.17 21.55 -34.14
CA ALA A 336 -31.93 22.58 -33.48
C ALA A 336 -31.94 23.78 -34.43
N SER A 337 -33.04 23.86 -35.16
CA SER A 337 -33.37 24.92 -36.09
C SER A 337 -33.06 26.30 -35.52
N ILE A 338 -32.35 27.06 -36.32
CA ILE A 338 -32.20 28.50 -36.27
C ILE A 338 -33.61 29.12 -36.20
N MET A 339 -34.01 29.62 -35.03
CA MET A 339 -35.04 30.65 -34.90
C MET A 339 -34.42 31.86 -34.23
N ALA A 340 -33.93 32.77 -35.07
CA ALA A 340 -33.56 34.12 -34.68
C ALA A 340 -34.81 34.85 -34.15
N ARG A 341 -34.78 35.32 -32.91
CA ARG A 341 -35.70 36.36 -32.44
C ARG A 341 -35.05 37.73 -32.64
N PRO A 342 -35.69 38.67 -33.34
CA PRO A 342 -35.22 40.04 -33.42
C PRO A 342 -35.46 40.76 -32.09
N TYR A 343 -34.45 41.48 -31.61
CA TYR A 343 -34.54 42.41 -30.49
C TYR A 343 -35.29 43.68 -30.94
N PRO A 344 -36.32 44.15 -30.22
CA PRO A 344 -36.87 45.48 -30.46
C PRO A 344 -35.97 46.54 -29.80
N SER A 345 -35.56 47.52 -30.61
CA SER A 345 -34.96 48.77 -30.17
C SER A 345 -35.94 49.54 -29.28
N LYS A 346 -35.51 49.93 -28.08
CA LYS A 346 -36.20 50.97 -27.30
C LYS A 346 -35.44 52.28 -27.44
N VAL A 347 -36.22 53.29 -27.86
CA VAL A 347 -35.95 54.72 -27.89
C VAL A 347 -35.81 55.26 -26.47
#